data_AF-A0ABD0J6Y8-F1
#
_entry.id   AF-A0ABD0J6Y8-F1
#
_cell.length_a   1.000
_cell.length_b   1.000
_cell.length_c   1.000
_cell.angle_alpha   90.00
_cell.angle_beta   90.00
_cell.angle_gamma   90.00
#
_symmetry.space_group_name_H-M   'P 1'
#
loop_
_entity.id
_entity.type
_entity.pdbx_description
1 polymer ?
#
loop_
_entity_poly.entity_id
_entity_poly.type
_entity_poly.pdbx_seq_one_letter_code
_entity_poly.pdbx_strand_id
1 'polypeptide(L)'
;MWTSVTLGGNDWIVAPDGYNAYYCQGDCNFPLAHHLNSTNHAIVQTLVNSVDPSAVPKACCVPTELSAISMLYLDEWDKVVLKNYQDMVVEACGCR
;
A
#
# COMPACT_ATOMS: atom_id res chain seq x y z
N MET A 1 -4.86 -8.49 -5.36
CA MET A 1 -3.88 -9.43 -4.76
C MET A 1 -4.49 -9.95 -3.48
N TRP A 2 -4.77 -11.26 -3.42
CA TRP A 2 -5.35 -11.90 -2.23
C TRP A 2 -4.24 -12.22 -1.24
N THR A 3 -4.38 -11.76 0.00
CA THR A 3 -3.44 -12.01 1.09
C THR A 3 -4.12 -12.91 2.11
N SER A 4 -3.54 -14.09 2.35
CA SER A 4 -3.96 -14.95 3.45
C SER A 4 -3.44 -14.35 4.76
N VAL A 5 -4.32 -14.19 5.74
CA VAL A 5 -3.93 -13.56 7.02
C VAL A 5 -3.16 -14.55 7.91
N THR A 6 -3.23 -15.85 7.59
CA THR A 6 -2.56 -16.96 8.26
C THR A 6 -1.13 -17.25 7.78
N LEU A 7 -0.51 -16.35 7.00
CA LEU A 7 0.86 -16.51 6.49
C LEU A 7 1.86 -16.59 7.67
N GLY A 8 2.10 -17.79 8.19
CA GLY A 8 2.98 -18.08 9.33
C GLY A 8 2.42 -19.01 10.41
N GLY A 9 1.19 -19.51 10.32
CA GLY A 9 0.62 -20.44 11.31
C GLY A 9 -0.02 -19.77 12.53
N ASN A 10 -0.58 -18.58 12.34
CA ASN A 10 -1.24 -17.81 13.39
C ASN A 10 -2.68 -18.29 13.62
N ASP A 11 -2.86 -19.31 14.48
CA ASP A 11 -4.17 -19.85 14.90
C ASP A 11 -5.01 -18.88 15.77
N TRP A 12 -4.46 -17.70 16.10
CA TRP A 12 -5.16 -16.71 16.91
C TRP A 12 -6.13 -15.83 16.10
N ILE A 13 -6.09 -15.87 14.77
CA ILE A 13 -7.01 -15.09 13.92
C ILE A 13 -8.21 -15.95 13.55
N VAL A 14 -9.40 -15.50 13.97
CA VAL A 14 -10.66 -16.21 13.77
C VAL A 14 -11.28 -15.85 12.42
N ALA A 15 -11.20 -14.58 12.00
CA ALA A 15 -11.69 -14.11 10.71
C ALA A 15 -11.10 -12.73 10.34
N PRO A 16 -11.02 -12.38 9.04
CA PRO A 16 -11.24 -13.24 7.88
C PRO A 16 -10.04 -14.13 7.58
N ASP A 17 -10.24 -15.21 6.81
CA ASP A 17 -9.14 -16.11 6.38
C ASP A 17 -8.14 -15.40 5.45
N GLY A 18 -8.62 -14.37 4.75
CA GLY A 18 -7.83 -13.56 3.83
C GLY A 18 -8.59 -12.31 3.42
N TYR A 19 -7.89 -11.40 2.77
CA TYR A 19 -8.48 -10.19 2.22
C TYR A 19 -7.74 -9.72 0.97
N ASN A 20 -8.38 -8.87 0.18
CA ASN A 20 -7.74 -8.26 -0.98
C ASN A 20 -6.94 -7.02 -0.54
N ALA A 21 -5.65 -7.20 -0.27
CA ALA A 21 -4.78 -6.09 0.13
C ALA A 21 -4.47 -5.15 -1.04
N TYR A 22 -4.42 -5.70 -2.27
CA TYR A 22 -3.88 -5.02 -3.45
C TYR A 22 -2.44 -4.53 -3.22
N TYR A 23 -1.84 -3.93 -4.26
CA TYR A 23 -0.50 -3.37 -4.18
C TYR A 23 -0.30 -2.39 -5.33
N CYS A 24 0.62 -1.45 -5.16
CA CYS A 24 1.01 -0.51 -6.20
C CYS A 24 2.21 -1.04 -6.98
N GLN A 25 2.09 -1.03 -8.30
CA GLN A 25 3.17 -1.40 -9.21
C GLN A 25 3.07 -0.56 -10.49
N GLY A 26 4.21 -0.13 -11.00
CA GLY A 26 4.33 0.66 -12.22
C GLY A 26 5.48 1.66 -12.13
N ASP A 27 5.83 2.24 -13.28
CA ASP A 27 6.91 3.22 -13.39
C ASP A 27 6.37 4.65 -13.37
N CYS A 28 7.04 5.53 -12.62
CA CYS A 28 6.80 6.97 -12.63
C CYS A 28 7.75 7.65 -13.63
N ASN A 29 7.33 7.71 -14.89
CA ASN A 29 8.12 8.33 -15.97
C ASN A 29 7.62 9.76 -16.26
N PHE A 30 8.54 10.64 -16.69
CA PHE A 30 8.16 11.96 -17.16
C PHE A 30 7.57 11.89 -18.59
N PRO A 31 6.48 12.62 -18.90
CA PRO A 31 5.66 13.42 -17.99
C PRO A 31 4.72 12.57 -17.13
N LEU A 32 4.59 12.92 -15.85
CA LEU A 32 3.66 12.24 -14.94
C LEU A 32 2.22 12.51 -15.37
N ALA A 33 1.41 11.44 -15.46
CA ALA A 33 0.02 11.57 -15.81
C ALA A 33 -0.78 12.26 -14.67
N HIS A 34 -1.69 13.16 -15.04
CA HIS A 34 -2.43 13.99 -14.08
C HIS A 34 -3.26 13.16 -13.06
N HIS A 35 -3.73 11.98 -13.46
CA HIS A 35 -4.54 11.10 -12.60
C HIS A 35 -3.73 10.43 -11.46
N LEU A 36 -2.39 10.52 -11.47
CA LEU A 36 -1.53 9.93 -10.43
C LEU A 36 -1.41 10.81 -9.17
N ASN A 37 -2.12 11.95 -9.11
CA ASN A 37 -2.19 12.88 -7.97
C ASN A 37 -0.81 13.13 -7.31
N SER A 38 0.23 13.28 -8.12
CA SER A 38 1.62 13.28 -7.69
C SER A 38 1.97 14.57 -6.93
N THR A 39 2.92 14.50 -6.00
CA THR A 39 3.38 15.71 -5.30
C THR A 39 4.22 16.58 -6.24
N ASN A 40 4.34 17.87 -5.92
CA ASN A 40 5.29 18.74 -6.61
C ASN A 40 6.72 18.17 -6.56
N HIS A 41 7.10 17.54 -5.44
CA HIS A 41 8.39 16.86 -5.29
C HIS A 41 8.55 15.73 -6.32
N ALA A 42 7.56 14.84 -6.45
CA ALA A 42 7.59 13.75 -7.42
C ALA A 42 7.67 14.26 -8.87
N ILE A 43 6.96 15.35 -9.19
CA ILE A 43 7.02 15.99 -10.52
C ILE A 43 8.44 16.49 -10.80
N VAL A 44 9.03 17.26 -9.88
CA VAL A 44 10.39 17.80 -10.03
C VAL A 44 11.42 16.68 -10.08
N GLN A 45 11.36 15.70 -9.18
CA GLN A 45 12.28 14.57 -9.14
C GLN A 45 12.24 13.76 -10.44
N THR A 46 11.04 13.48 -10.95
CA THR A 46 10.89 12.71 -12.20
C THR A 46 11.35 13.52 -13.41
N LEU A 47 11.14 14.85 -13.41
CA LEU A 47 11.70 15.74 -14.43
C LEU A 47 13.23 15.74 -14.41
N VAL A 48 13.87 15.90 -13.24
CA VAL A 48 15.33 15.89 -13.11
C VAL A 48 15.89 14.53 -13.51
N ASN A 49 15.28 13.43 -13.07
CA ASN A 49 15.66 12.08 -13.51
C ASN A 49 15.58 11.91 -15.03
N SER A 50 14.59 12.53 -15.70
CA SER A 50 14.45 12.44 -17.16
C SER A 50 15.57 13.14 -17.94
N VAL A 51 16.23 14.13 -17.32
CA VAL A 51 17.35 14.88 -17.90
C VAL A 51 18.69 14.24 -17.53
N ASP A 52 18.87 13.89 -16.26
CA ASP A 52 20.05 13.20 -15.74
C ASP A 52 19.65 12.07 -14.77
N PRO A 53 19.52 10.83 -15.27
CA PRO A 53 19.17 9.68 -14.44
C PRO A 53 20.22 9.33 -13.38
N SER A 54 21.45 9.82 -13.49
CA SER A 54 22.53 9.54 -12.54
C SER A 54 22.50 10.45 -11.30
N ALA A 55 21.88 11.63 -11.42
CA ALA A 55 21.78 12.60 -10.35
C ALA A 55 20.72 12.22 -9.30
N VAL A 56 19.55 11.72 -9.74
CA VAL A 56 18.43 11.35 -8.87
C VAL A 56 17.68 10.13 -9.42
N PRO A 57 17.14 9.24 -8.58
CA PRO A 57 16.26 8.17 -9.03
C PRO A 57 14.86 8.69 -9.41
N LYS A 58 14.08 7.87 -10.11
CA LYS A 58 12.66 8.14 -10.37
C LYS A 58 11.85 8.16 -9.07
N ALA A 59 10.72 8.86 -9.08
CA ALA A 59 9.70 8.72 -8.03
C ALA A 59 9.17 7.28 -7.99
N CYS A 60 8.67 6.84 -6.84
CA CYS A 60 8.15 5.47 -6.67
C CYS A 60 6.63 5.45 -6.77
N CYS A 61 6.08 4.39 -7.38
CA CYS A 61 4.65 4.11 -7.36
C CYS A 61 4.28 3.49 -6.01
N VAL A 62 3.55 4.25 -5.18
CA VAL A 62 3.24 3.88 -3.79
C VAL A 62 1.76 4.11 -3.49
N PRO A 63 1.21 3.46 -2.43
CA PRO A 63 -0.14 3.74 -1.96
C PRO A 63 -0.28 5.21 -1.56
N THR A 64 -1.40 5.80 -1.92
CA THR A 64 -1.77 7.19 -1.59
C THR A 64 -3.06 7.27 -0.79
N GLU A 65 -3.92 6.28 -0.94
CA GLU A 65 -5.12 6.07 -0.13
C GLU A 65 -5.17 4.62 0.31
N LEU A 66 -5.42 4.42 1.59
CA LEU A 66 -5.53 3.11 2.20
C LEU A 66 -6.81 3.03 3.02
N SER A 67 -7.40 1.84 3.10
CA SER A 67 -8.58 1.57 3.92
C SER A 67 -8.30 0.50 4.97
N ALA A 68 -9.22 0.43 5.94
CA ALA A 68 -9.13 -0.49 7.07
C ALA A 68 -9.83 -1.83 6.77
N ILE A 69 -9.39 -2.87 7.46
CA ILE A 69 -10.14 -4.13 7.56
C ILE A 69 -10.55 -4.39 9.01
N SER A 70 -11.69 -5.03 9.19
CA SER A 70 -12.11 -5.57 10.48
C SER A 70 -11.57 -6.98 10.64
N MET A 71 -10.89 -7.24 11.76
CA MET A 71 -10.31 -8.53 12.08
C MET A 71 -10.85 -9.01 13.43
N LEU A 72 -11.24 -10.29 13.46
CA LEU A 72 -11.67 -11.01 14.63
C LEU A 72 -10.52 -11.92 15.07
N TYR A 73 -10.05 -11.77 16.30
CA TYR A 73 -8.91 -12.52 16.80
C TYR A 73 -9.03 -12.85 18.30
N LEU A 74 -8.28 -13.86 18.74
CA LEU A 74 -8.15 -14.25 20.14
C LEU A 74 -7.05 -13.43 20.81
N ASP A 75 -7.39 -12.75 21.90
CA ASP A 75 -6.41 -12.05 22.74
C ASP A 75 -5.61 -13.02 23.64
N GLU A 76 -4.72 -12.48 24.47
CA GLU A 76 -3.87 -13.27 25.38
C GLU A 76 -4.64 -14.09 26.44
N TRP A 77 -5.96 -13.88 26.55
CA TRP A 77 -6.85 -14.60 27.47
C TRP A 77 -7.90 -15.44 26.74
N ASP A 78 -7.65 -15.79 25.47
CA ASP A 78 -8.55 -16.56 24.60
C ASP A 78 -9.93 -15.91 24.41
N LYS A 79 -10.02 -14.57 24.54
CA LYS A 79 -11.25 -13.85 24.28
C LYS A 79 -11.29 -13.37 22.84
N VAL A 80 -12.45 -13.49 22.23
CA VAL A 80 -12.72 -13.01 20.88
C VAL A 80 -12.84 -11.49 20.89
N VAL A 81 -11.95 -10.82 20.17
CA VAL A 81 -11.87 -9.35 20.03
C VAL A 81 -12.04 -8.97 18.57
N LEU A 82 -12.93 -8.00 18.31
CA LEU A 82 -13.10 -7.36 17.01
C LEU A 82 -12.32 -6.05 16.98
N LYS A 83 -11.43 -5.87 16.00
CA LYS A 83 -10.63 -4.66 15.84
C LYS A 83 -10.50 -4.25 14.37
N ASN A 84 -10.54 -2.95 14.14
CA ASN A 84 -10.27 -2.37 12.82
C ASN A 84 -8.77 -2.04 12.71
N TYR A 85 -8.09 -2.69 11.77
CA TYR A 85 -6.71 -2.41 11.42
C TYR A 85 -6.68 -1.46 10.24
N GLN A 86 -6.15 -0.25 10.48
CA GLN A 86 -5.99 0.79 9.45
C GLN A 86 -4.86 0.42 8.49
N ASP A 87 -4.87 1.06 7.32
CA ASP A 87 -3.78 1.00 6.33
C ASP A 87 -3.50 -0.41 5.78
N MET A 88 -4.53 -1.25 5.67
CA MET A 88 -4.38 -2.66 5.29
C MET A 88 -4.67 -2.90 3.80
N VAL A 89 -5.55 -2.11 3.18
CA VAL A 89 -6.00 -2.27 1.79
C VAL A 89 -5.62 -1.04 0.99
N VAL A 90 -4.97 -1.23 -0.16
CA VAL A 90 -4.63 -0.15 -1.09
C VAL A 90 -5.86 0.21 -1.92
N GLU A 91 -6.31 1.46 -1.83
CA GLU A 91 -7.44 2.00 -2.60
C GLU A 91 -6.97 2.81 -3.82
N ALA A 92 -5.86 3.54 -3.68
CA ALA A 92 -5.30 4.33 -4.77
C ALA A 92 -3.77 4.39 -4.72
N CYS A 93 -3.15 4.43 -5.91
CA CYS A 93 -1.70 4.55 -6.09
C CYS A 93 -1.34 5.89 -6.75
N GLY A 94 -0.14 6.37 -6.46
CA GLY A 94 0.41 7.57 -7.10
C GLY A 94 1.94 7.61 -7.03
N CYS A 95 2.53 8.59 -7.71
CA CYS A 95 3.98 8.82 -7.69
C CYS A 95 4.34 9.78 -6.56
N ARG A 96 5.25 9.35 -5.69
CA ARG A 96 5.75 10.11 -4.54
C ARG A 96 7.27 10.20 -4.54
#